data_AF-A0A8J2NZK3-F1
#
_entry.id   AF-A0A8J2NZK3-F1
#
_cell.length_a   1.000
_cell.length_b   1.000
_cell.length_c   1.000
_cell.angle_alpha   90.00
_cell.angle_beta   90.00
_cell.angle_gamma   90.00
#
_symmetry.space_group_name_H-M   'P 1'
#
loop_
_entity.id
_entity.type
_entity.pdbx_description
1 polymer ?
#
loop_
_entity_poly.entity_id
_entity_poly.type
_entity_poly.pdbx_seq_one_letter_code
_entity_poly.pdbx_strand_id
1 'polypeptide(L)'
;PLLTARTLAKVQVYGGNMDQWRSALLKNIHPDQLPSQYGGSNTSVQNYKISQGYDIQAEHEIFPHEEMLREEVPPGQKHTHCFFISRGSQISWNFRSLDYDIGFALTFENTEKPGRDAQVILECARADAHLHVQKGTLISQESGNYSIIFDNSFSRFRSKTIFYAIRACCASSEETLKIL
;
A
#
# COMPACT_ATOMS: atom_id res chain seq x y z
N PRO A 1 22.77 -17.17 -12.37
CA PRO A 1 22.78 -16.17 -11.26
C PRO A 1 22.08 -14.87 -11.68
N LEU A 2 21.19 -14.33 -10.84
CA LEU A 2 20.38 -13.12 -11.14
C LEU A 2 21.18 -11.80 -11.15
N LEU A 3 22.39 -11.77 -10.57
CA LEU A 3 23.24 -10.59 -10.50
C LEU A 3 24.64 -10.88 -11.06
N THR A 4 25.18 -9.92 -11.84
CA THR A 4 26.56 -9.99 -12.36
C THR A 4 27.58 -9.53 -11.30
N ALA A 5 28.84 -9.93 -11.43
CA ALA A 5 29.92 -9.47 -10.54
C ALA A 5 30.06 -7.94 -10.51
N ARG A 6 29.87 -7.27 -11.67
CA ARG A 6 29.88 -5.81 -11.78
C ARG A 6 28.74 -5.15 -10.98
N THR A 7 27.58 -5.79 -10.93
CA THR A 7 26.42 -5.33 -10.15
C THR A 7 26.64 -5.56 -8.66
N LEU A 8 27.10 -6.77 -8.28
CA LEU A 8 27.40 -7.12 -6.88
C LEU A 8 28.42 -6.15 -6.24
N ALA A 9 29.44 -5.72 -6.99
CA ALA A 9 30.42 -4.75 -6.51
C ALA A 9 29.84 -3.37 -6.12
N LYS A 10 28.59 -3.07 -6.54
CA LYS A 10 27.89 -1.81 -6.24
C LYS A 10 26.81 -1.97 -5.17
N VAL A 11 26.48 -3.20 -4.78
CA VAL A 11 25.45 -3.46 -3.76
C VAL A 11 26.07 -3.26 -2.38
N GLN A 12 25.48 -2.37 -1.58
CA GLN A 12 25.84 -2.16 -0.19
C GLN A 12 24.65 -2.55 0.68
N VAL A 13 24.86 -3.47 1.61
CA VAL A 13 23.84 -3.94 2.55
C VAL A 13 24.19 -3.43 3.94
N TYR A 14 23.25 -2.72 4.57
CA TYR A 14 23.40 -2.19 5.91
C TYR A 14 22.43 -2.91 6.85
N GLY A 15 22.87 -3.20 8.07
CA GLY A 15 22.04 -3.82 9.10
C GLY A 15 21.14 -2.81 9.82
N GLY A 16 20.59 -3.20 10.97
CA GLY A 16 19.66 -2.36 11.76
C GLY A 16 20.25 -1.09 12.40
N ASN A 17 21.56 -0.82 12.24
CA ASN A 17 22.17 0.41 12.77
C ASN A 17 21.75 1.63 11.92
N MET A 18 20.85 2.43 12.50
CA MET A 18 20.26 3.59 11.82
C MET A 18 21.29 4.64 11.38
N ASP A 19 22.30 4.92 12.18
CA ASP A 19 23.27 5.97 11.87
C ASP A 19 24.15 5.59 10.68
N GLN A 20 24.46 4.29 10.55
CA GLN A 20 25.30 3.78 9.48
C GLN A 20 24.61 3.89 8.11
N TRP A 21 23.38 3.40 7.99
CA TRP A 21 22.69 3.44 6.69
C TRP A 21 22.20 4.84 6.33
N ARG A 22 21.82 5.68 7.31
CA ARG A 22 21.46 7.08 7.05
C ARG A 22 22.64 7.89 6.54
N SER A 23 23.81 7.74 7.16
CA SER A 23 25.03 8.41 6.71
C SER A 23 25.43 8.01 5.30
N ALA A 24 25.26 6.72 4.96
CA ALA A 24 25.54 6.21 3.62
C ALA A 24 24.58 6.77 2.55
N LEU A 25 23.29 6.91 2.88
CA LEU A 25 22.30 7.54 1.99
C LEU A 25 22.64 9.01 1.73
N LEU A 26 22.92 9.78 2.79
CA LEU A 26 23.25 11.21 2.69
C LEU A 26 24.56 11.50 1.95
N LYS A 27 25.47 10.51 1.87
CA LYS A 27 26.67 10.62 1.03
C LYS A 27 26.36 10.64 -0.47
N ASN A 28 25.24 10.02 -0.88
CA ASN A 28 24.89 9.82 -2.28
C ASN A 28 23.64 10.61 -2.71
N ILE A 29 22.81 11.06 -1.76
CA ILE A 29 21.53 11.74 -2.01
C ILE A 29 21.50 13.01 -1.18
N HIS A 30 21.23 14.15 -1.82
CA HIS A 30 21.16 15.43 -1.12
C HIS A 30 19.99 15.45 -0.11
N PRO A 31 20.13 16.08 1.08
CA PRO A 31 19.12 16.01 2.13
C PRO A 31 17.71 16.42 1.68
N ASP A 32 17.58 17.45 0.84
CA ASP A 32 16.29 17.95 0.33
C ASP A 32 15.59 17.03 -0.68
N GLN A 33 16.29 16.01 -1.19
CA GLN A 33 15.76 14.99 -2.08
C GLN A 33 15.48 13.68 -1.33
N LEU A 34 16.03 13.52 -0.14
CA LEU A 34 15.87 12.32 0.67
C LEU A 34 14.68 12.50 1.64
N PRO A 35 13.71 11.56 1.66
CA PRO A 35 12.62 11.58 2.62
C PRO A 35 13.12 11.68 4.08
N SER A 36 12.41 12.44 4.91
CA SER A 36 12.79 12.66 6.32
C SER A 36 12.91 11.37 7.13
N GLN A 37 12.07 10.37 6.85
CA GLN A 37 12.16 9.04 7.47
C GLN A 37 13.52 8.34 7.25
N TYR A 38 14.19 8.64 6.13
CA TYR A 38 15.51 8.13 5.77
C TYR A 38 16.67 9.06 6.18
N GLY A 39 16.40 10.12 6.95
CA GLY A 39 17.43 11.05 7.45
C GLY A 39 17.62 12.33 6.61
N GLY A 40 16.79 12.57 5.60
CA GLY A 40 16.81 13.83 4.84
C GLY A 40 15.89 14.91 5.41
N SER A 41 15.70 15.99 4.65
CA SER A 41 14.82 17.12 4.96
C SER A 41 13.57 17.16 4.06
N ASN A 42 13.43 16.24 3.09
CA ASN A 42 12.25 16.19 2.24
C ASN A 42 11.04 15.63 3.01
N THR A 43 10.07 16.48 3.30
CA THR A 43 8.79 16.11 3.92
C THR A 43 7.65 15.99 2.89
N SER A 44 7.93 16.34 1.62
CA SER A 44 6.94 16.26 0.53
C SER A 44 6.68 14.83 0.08
N VAL A 45 7.55 13.88 0.45
CA VAL A 45 7.37 12.48 0.06
C VAL A 45 6.30 11.86 0.94
N GLN A 46 5.13 11.66 0.34
CA GLN A 46 4.06 10.87 0.93
C GLN A 46 4.61 9.48 1.30
N ASN A 47 4.27 9.00 2.48
CA ASN A 47 4.70 7.68 2.98
C ASN A 47 3.97 6.51 2.30
N TYR A 48 3.16 6.81 1.29
CA TYR A 48 2.53 5.85 0.41
C TYR A 48 2.98 6.03 -1.03
N LYS A 49 2.90 4.95 -1.80
CA LYS A 49 3.07 4.96 -3.26
C LYS A 49 1.87 4.27 -3.87
N ILE A 50 1.21 4.95 -4.80
CA ILE A 50 0.16 4.37 -5.65
C ILE A 50 0.77 4.18 -7.03
N SER A 51 0.63 2.99 -7.58
CA SER A 51 0.98 2.71 -8.97
C SER A 51 -0.25 2.18 -9.69
N GLN A 52 -0.65 2.89 -10.73
CA GLN A 52 -1.58 2.35 -11.72
C GLN A 52 -0.75 1.51 -12.69
N GLY A 53 -0.92 0.20 -12.65
CA GLY A 53 -0.26 -0.66 -13.62
C GLY A 53 -0.93 -0.49 -14.98
N TYR A 54 -0.33 0.28 -15.89
CA TYR A 54 -0.59 0.11 -17.33
C TYR A 54 0.09 -1.17 -17.76
N ASP A 55 -0.56 -2.30 -17.52
CA ASP A 55 -0.03 -3.56 -17.98
C ASP A 55 -0.34 -3.69 -19.48
N ILE A 56 0.66 -3.42 -20.31
CA ILE A 56 0.57 -3.53 -21.77
C ILE A 56 0.45 -5.02 -22.20
N GLN A 57 0.37 -5.96 -21.24
CA GLN A 57 0.05 -7.37 -21.47
C GLN A 57 -1.07 -7.91 -20.55
N ALA A 58 -1.98 -7.04 -20.08
CA ALA A 58 -3.07 -7.41 -19.17
C ALA A 58 -4.01 -8.53 -19.67
N GLU A 59 -4.00 -8.84 -20.97
CA GLU A 59 -4.78 -9.95 -21.54
C GLU A 59 -4.21 -11.33 -21.14
N HIS A 60 -2.94 -11.41 -20.73
CA HIS A 60 -2.25 -12.67 -20.44
C HIS A 60 -1.68 -12.80 -19.02
N GLU A 61 -1.66 -11.74 -18.20
CA GLU A 61 -1.54 -11.94 -16.75
C GLU A 61 -2.87 -12.51 -16.24
N ILE A 62 -2.95 -13.85 -16.25
CA ILE A 62 -3.88 -14.59 -15.40
C ILE A 62 -3.55 -14.20 -13.96
N PHE A 63 -4.15 -13.11 -13.48
CA PHE A 63 -4.08 -12.74 -12.08
C PHE A 63 -4.67 -13.92 -11.30
N PRO A 64 -3.87 -14.66 -10.51
CA PRO A 64 -4.39 -15.82 -9.81
C PRO A 64 -5.33 -15.31 -8.72
N HIS A 65 -6.64 -15.30 -9.05
CA HIS A 65 -7.71 -14.96 -8.13
C HIS A 65 -7.68 -15.84 -6.87
N GLU A 66 -7.04 -17.00 -6.94
CA GLU A 66 -6.93 -17.98 -5.84
C GLU A 66 -6.25 -17.42 -4.57
N GLU A 67 -5.42 -16.37 -4.68
CA GLU A 67 -4.83 -15.70 -3.51
C GLU A 67 -5.52 -14.38 -3.12
N MET A 68 -6.60 -14.00 -3.81
CA MET A 68 -7.32 -12.75 -3.58
C MET A 68 -8.69 -13.03 -2.98
N LEU A 69 -9.11 -12.16 -2.06
CA LEU A 69 -10.46 -12.17 -1.53
C LEU A 69 -11.40 -11.61 -2.59
N ARG A 70 -12.55 -12.27 -2.74
CA ARG A 70 -13.63 -11.80 -3.61
C ARG A 70 -14.75 -11.24 -2.76
N GLU A 71 -15.16 -10.03 -3.06
CA GLU A 71 -16.30 -9.38 -2.40
C GLU A 71 -17.25 -8.77 -3.42
N GLU A 72 -18.52 -8.69 -3.06
CA GLU A 72 -19.51 -7.91 -3.79
C GLU A 72 -19.87 -6.69 -2.96
N VAL A 73 -19.66 -5.49 -3.52
CA VAL A 73 -20.04 -4.22 -2.90
C VAL A 73 -21.37 -3.77 -3.49
N PRO A 74 -22.49 -3.84 -2.74
CA PRO A 74 -23.80 -3.46 -3.28
C PRO A 74 -23.88 -1.97 -3.64
N PRO A 75 -24.88 -1.55 -4.45
CA PRO A 75 -25.09 -0.14 -4.76
C PRO A 75 -25.34 0.66 -3.48
N GLY A 76 -24.74 1.85 -3.37
CA GLY A 76 -24.91 2.72 -2.20
C GLY A 76 -24.10 2.29 -0.97
N GLN A 77 -23.38 1.17 -1.03
CA GLN A 77 -22.66 0.61 0.11
C GLN A 77 -21.14 0.73 -0.01
N LYS A 78 -20.45 0.42 1.09
CA LYS A 78 -19.00 0.34 1.18
C LYS A 78 -18.61 -1.00 1.79
N HIS A 79 -17.53 -1.59 1.29
CA HIS A 79 -16.86 -2.71 1.95
C HIS A 79 -15.59 -2.18 2.63
N THR A 80 -15.45 -2.43 3.93
CA THR A 80 -14.32 -1.94 4.72
C THR A 80 -13.59 -3.10 5.36
N HIS A 81 -12.30 -3.20 5.10
CA HIS A 81 -11.42 -4.18 5.73
C HIS A 81 -10.50 -3.47 6.73
N CYS A 82 -10.72 -3.73 8.03
CA CYS A 82 -9.99 -3.12 9.14
C CYS A 82 -8.94 -4.08 9.71
N PHE A 83 -7.73 -3.60 9.98
CA PHE A 83 -6.64 -4.42 10.50
C PHE A 83 -5.66 -3.60 11.33
N PHE A 84 -5.12 -4.20 12.40
CA PHE A 84 -4.14 -3.55 13.26
C PHE A 84 -2.73 -3.70 12.67
N ILE A 85 -1.97 -2.60 12.65
CA ILE A 85 -0.60 -2.56 12.13
C ILE A 85 0.30 -1.86 13.14
N SER A 86 1.45 -2.46 13.42
CA SER A 86 2.52 -1.84 14.20
C SER A 86 3.25 -0.76 13.39
N ARG A 87 3.76 0.26 14.08
CA ARG A 87 4.64 1.28 13.50
C ARG A 87 5.84 0.69 12.75
N GLY A 88 6.14 1.25 11.59
CA GLY A 88 7.28 0.86 10.74
C GLY A 88 7.00 -0.32 9.81
N SER A 89 5.86 -0.98 9.94
CA SER A 89 5.43 -2.04 9.03
C SER A 89 5.05 -1.49 7.66
N GLN A 90 5.29 -2.30 6.62
CA GLN A 90 4.83 -2.00 5.28
C GLN A 90 3.49 -2.68 5.03
N ILE A 91 2.46 -1.89 4.72
CA ILE A 91 1.18 -2.34 4.20
C ILE A 91 1.27 -2.29 2.67
N SER A 92 0.77 -3.32 2.00
CA SER A 92 0.66 -3.35 0.55
C SER A 92 -0.70 -3.87 0.15
N TRP A 93 -1.27 -3.29 -0.90
CA TRP A 93 -2.54 -3.71 -1.45
C TRP A 93 -2.45 -3.84 -2.96
N ASN A 94 -3.25 -4.76 -3.48
CA ASN A 94 -3.58 -4.79 -4.89
C ASN A 94 -5.03 -5.22 -5.07
N PHE A 95 -5.73 -4.60 -6.01
CA PHE A 95 -7.12 -4.91 -6.27
C PHE A 95 -7.52 -4.65 -7.72
N ARG A 96 -8.60 -5.31 -8.12
CA ARG A 96 -9.33 -5.08 -9.36
C ARG A 96 -10.83 -5.17 -9.12
N SER A 97 -11.60 -4.58 -10.01
CA SER A 97 -13.05 -4.75 -10.08
C SER A 97 -13.45 -5.41 -11.39
N LEU A 98 -14.66 -5.98 -11.44
CA LEU A 98 -15.26 -6.45 -12.68
C LEU A 98 -16.14 -5.35 -13.29
N ASP A 99 -16.01 -5.19 -14.60
CA ASP A 99 -16.85 -4.39 -15.51
C ASP A 99 -16.93 -2.88 -15.26
N TYR A 100 -16.63 -2.39 -14.07
CA TYR A 100 -16.81 -1.00 -13.67
C TYR A 100 -15.77 -0.55 -12.65
N ASP A 101 -15.64 0.74 -12.48
CA ASP A 101 -14.80 1.36 -11.46
C ASP A 101 -15.36 1.20 -10.04
N ILE A 102 -14.51 1.47 -9.06
CA ILE A 102 -14.83 1.42 -7.62
C ILE A 102 -14.08 2.55 -6.90
N GLY A 103 -14.70 3.15 -5.88
CA GLY A 103 -14.01 4.11 -5.02
C GLY A 103 -13.03 3.37 -4.10
N PHE A 104 -11.85 3.96 -3.86
CA PHE A 104 -10.85 3.40 -2.97
C PHE A 104 -10.34 4.46 -1.99
N ALA A 105 -10.28 4.12 -0.71
CA ALA A 105 -9.73 4.97 0.35
C ALA A 105 -8.93 4.16 1.37
N LEU A 106 -8.08 4.86 2.12
CA LEU A 106 -7.31 4.31 3.23
C LEU A 106 -7.34 5.27 4.41
N THR A 107 -7.77 4.80 5.57
CA THR A 107 -7.84 5.59 6.81
C THR A 107 -7.04 4.93 7.93
N PHE A 108 -6.74 5.70 8.97
CA PHE A 108 -6.04 5.28 10.16
C PHE A 108 -6.70 5.81 11.43
N GLU A 109 -6.83 4.95 12.43
CA GLU A 109 -7.30 5.29 13.76
C GLU A 109 -6.25 4.85 14.80
N ASN A 110 -5.78 5.81 15.60
CA ASN A 110 -4.83 5.53 16.67
C ASN A 110 -5.55 4.93 17.89
N THR A 111 -5.22 3.67 18.21
CA THR A 111 -5.83 2.93 19.32
C THR A 111 -5.45 3.44 20.71
N GLU A 112 -4.35 4.19 20.83
CA GLU A 112 -3.91 4.81 22.10
C GLU A 112 -4.64 6.13 22.38
N LYS A 113 -5.31 6.71 21.37
CA LYS A 113 -6.11 7.95 21.49
C LYS A 113 -7.54 7.71 20.99
N PRO A 114 -8.28 6.79 21.65
CA PRO A 114 -9.63 6.43 21.22
C PRO A 114 -10.57 7.65 21.25
N GLY A 115 -11.43 7.77 20.24
CA GLY A 115 -12.42 8.85 20.13
C GLY A 115 -11.99 10.06 19.30
N ARG A 116 -10.82 10.03 18.65
CA ARG A 116 -10.53 10.94 17.53
C ARG A 116 -11.11 10.36 16.23
N ASP A 117 -11.58 11.23 15.35
CA ASP A 117 -11.98 10.82 14.01
C ASP A 117 -10.83 10.14 13.28
N ALA A 118 -11.16 9.11 12.48
CA ALA A 118 -10.18 8.41 11.67
C ALA A 118 -9.48 9.38 10.72
N GLN A 119 -8.15 9.40 10.76
CA GLN A 119 -7.33 10.18 9.86
C GLN A 119 -7.41 9.60 8.45
N VAL A 120 -7.70 10.45 7.46
CA VAL A 120 -7.65 10.07 6.05
C VAL A 120 -6.19 10.04 5.59
N ILE A 121 -5.72 8.88 5.14
CA ILE A 121 -4.38 8.72 4.54
C ILE A 121 -4.49 8.85 3.02
N LEU A 122 -5.46 8.15 2.43
CA LEU A 122 -5.83 8.28 1.02
C LEU A 122 -7.29 8.70 0.95
N GLU A 123 -7.53 9.88 0.36
CA GLU A 123 -8.89 10.33 0.06
C GLU A 123 -9.59 9.35 -0.88
N CYS A 124 -10.91 9.21 -0.70
CA CYS A 124 -11.70 8.34 -1.56
C CYS A 124 -11.69 8.86 -2.99
N ALA A 125 -11.06 8.11 -3.89
CA ALA A 125 -11.00 8.42 -5.31
C ALA A 125 -11.54 7.24 -6.12
N ARG A 126 -12.25 7.54 -7.22
CA ARG A 126 -12.72 6.52 -8.16
C ARG A 126 -11.52 5.95 -8.90
N ALA A 127 -11.38 4.64 -8.88
CA ALA A 127 -10.33 3.91 -9.56
C ALA A 127 -10.94 3.04 -10.66
N ASP A 128 -10.43 3.18 -11.89
CA ASP A 128 -10.76 2.35 -13.05
C ASP A 128 -10.13 0.95 -12.93
N ALA A 129 -10.42 0.28 -11.80
CA ALA A 129 -9.83 -1.00 -11.41
C ALA A 129 -10.33 -2.19 -12.26
N HIS A 130 -11.28 -1.94 -13.17
CA HIS A 130 -11.73 -2.85 -14.20
C HIS A 130 -10.84 -2.83 -15.45
N LEU A 131 -10.13 -1.72 -15.68
CA LEU A 131 -9.19 -1.56 -16.79
C LEU A 131 -7.76 -1.89 -16.37
N HIS A 132 -7.39 -1.47 -15.16
CA HIS A 132 -6.01 -1.59 -14.66
C HIS A 132 -6.00 -2.06 -13.21
N VAL A 133 -5.14 -3.04 -12.90
CA VAL A 133 -4.93 -3.44 -11.52
C VAL A 133 -4.33 -2.29 -10.73
N GLN A 134 -4.97 -1.97 -9.63
CA GLN A 134 -4.56 -0.91 -8.73
C GLN A 134 -3.63 -1.51 -7.68
N LYS A 135 -2.44 -0.93 -7.49
CA LYS A 135 -1.45 -1.38 -6.52
C LYS A 135 -0.97 -0.21 -5.68
N GLY A 136 -0.66 -0.48 -4.42
CA GLY A 136 -0.03 0.53 -3.58
C GLY A 136 0.63 -0.04 -2.34
N THR A 137 1.43 0.81 -1.72
CA THR A 137 2.15 0.51 -0.47
C THR A 137 2.09 1.71 0.46
N LEU A 138 2.16 1.45 1.76
CA LEU A 138 2.20 2.45 2.82
C LEU A 138 3.16 1.96 3.91
N ILE A 139 4.05 2.84 4.37
CA ILE A 139 4.83 2.60 5.60
C ILE A 139 4.09 3.23 6.78
N SER A 140 3.70 2.41 7.76
CA SER A 140 2.96 2.86 8.95
C SER A 140 3.84 3.78 9.81
N GLN A 141 3.35 4.98 10.09
CA GLN A 141 4.07 5.94 10.95
C GLN A 141 3.76 5.74 12.43
N GLU A 142 2.58 5.20 12.72
CA GLU A 142 2.05 4.93 14.05
C GLU A 142 1.41 3.54 14.08
N SER A 143 1.41 2.94 15.28
CA SER A 143 0.68 1.69 15.53
C SER A 143 -0.81 2.01 15.71
N GLY A 144 -1.68 1.19 15.12
CA GLY A 144 -3.14 1.37 15.27
C GLY A 144 -3.92 0.64 14.18
N ASN A 145 -5.19 1.00 14.04
CA ASN A 145 -6.10 0.38 13.09
C ASN A 145 -6.03 1.10 11.75
N TYR A 146 -5.77 0.36 10.69
CA TYR A 146 -5.85 0.85 9.31
C TYR A 146 -7.07 0.22 8.65
N SER A 147 -7.75 1.00 7.82
CA SER A 147 -8.96 0.56 7.12
C SER A 147 -8.86 0.84 5.64
N ILE A 148 -8.90 -0.23 4.83
CA ILE A 148 -9.06 -0.13 3.38
C ILE A 148 -10.54 -0.15 3.05
N ILE A 149 -11.00 0.82 2.28
CA ILE A 149 -12.42 1.03 1.97
C ILE A 149 -12.63 0.95 0.46
N PHE A 150 -13.49 0.03 0.03
CA PHE A 150 -14.04 -0.03 -1.31
C PHE A 150 -15.42 0.60 -1.31
N ASP A 151 -15.54 1.74 -1.98
CA ASP A 151 -16.71 2.61 -1.90
C ASP A 151 -17.54 2.52 -3.20
N ASN A 152 -18.78 2.03 -3.09
CA ASN A 152 -19.75 1.99 -4.18
C ASN A 152 -20.97 2.89 -3.88
N SER A 153 -20.81 3.88 -2.99
CA SER A 153 -21.88 4.80 -2.59
C SER A 153 -22.44 5.62 -3.76
N PHE A 154 -21.65 5.83 -4.80
CA PHE A 154 -22.06 6.56 -6.00
C PHE A 154 -22.92 5.73 -6.98
N SER A 155 -22.97 4.40 -6.84
CA SER A 155 -23.80 3.56 -7.70
C SER A 155 -25.23 3.45 -7.17
N ARG A 156 -26.22 3.63 -8.06
CA ARG A 156 -27.65 3.52 -7.71
C ARG A 156 -28.25 2.12 -7.88
N PHE A 157 -27.76 1.35 -8.86
CA PHE A 157 -28.39 0.09 -9.28
C PHE A 157 -27.40 -1.05 -9.53
N ARG A 158 -26.10 -0.80 -9.42
CA ARG A 158 -25.06 -1.76 -9.82
C ARG A 158 -24.16 -2.11 -8.63
N SER A 159 -24.15 -3.39 -8.27
CA SER A 159 -23.10 -3.95 -7.42
C SER A 159 -21.76 -3.94 -8.15
N LYS A 160 -20.67 -4.01 -7.39
CA LYS A 160 -19.30 -4.16 -7.91
C LYS A 160 -18.70 -5.42 -7.32
N THR A 161 -18.31 -6.38 -8.16
CA THR A 161 -17.46 -7.48 -7.70
C THR A 161 -16.02 -7.01 -7.71
N ILE A 162 -15.36 -7.11 -6.57
CA ILE A 162 -13.95 -6.78 -6.40
C ILE A 162 -13.15 -8.03 -6.06
N PHE A 163 -11.90 -8.03 -6.47
CA PHE A 163 -10.88 -8.96 -6.01
C PHE A 163 -9.76 -8.15 -5.40
N TYR A 164 -9.36 -8.44 -4.17
CA TYR A 164 -8.30 -7.70 -3.50
C TYR A 164 -7.41 -8.61 -2.65
N ALA A 165 -6.16 -8.19 -2.46
CA ALA A 165 -5.24 -8.78 -1.52
C ALA A 165 -4.52 -7.70 -0.74
N ILE A 166 -4.47 -7.85 0.58
CA ILE A 166 -3.79 -6.95 1.51
C ILE A 166 -2.72 -7.76 2.22
N ARG A 167 -1.50 -7.22 2.28
CA ARG A 167 -0.37 -7.87 2.93
C ARG A 167 0.33 -6.85 3.82
N ALA A 168 0.73 -7.30 5.00
CA ALA A 168 1.58 -6.52 5.88
C ALA A 168 2.87 -7.28 6.19
N CYS A 169 4.01 -6.58 6.11
CA CYS A 169 5.29 -7.11 6.54
C CYS A 169 5.79 -6.26 7.71
N CYS A 170 6.08 -6.90 8.84
CA CYS A 170 6.65 -6.23 9.99
C CYS A 170 8.14 -5.93 9.72
N ALA A 171 8.65 -4.79 10.16
CA ALA A 171 10.07 -4.45 9.98
C ALA A 171 11.03 -5.38 10.78
N SER A 172 10.53 -6.14 11.77
CA SER A 172 11.32 -7.00 12.66
C SER A 172 11.23 -8.50 12.36
N SER A 173 10.43 -8.93 11.38
CA SER A 173 10.33 -10.33 10.96
C SER A 173 10.03 -10.42 9.45
N GLU A 174 10.69 -11.32 8.72
CA GLU A 174 10.36 -11.64 7.32
C GLU A 174 9.00 -12.36 7.17
N GLU A 175 8.21 -12.42 8.23
CA GLU A 175 6.89 -13.02 8.24
C GLU A 175 5.88 -12.07 7.58
N THR A 176 5.38 -12.48 6.42
CA THR A 176 4.25 -11.83 5.77
C THR A 176 2.97 -12.23 6.49
N LEU A 177 2.31 -11.27 7.12
CA LEU A 177 0.95 -11.46 7.60
C LEU A 177 0.01 -11.39 6.38
N LYS A 178 -0.57 -12.54 6.02
CA LYS A 178 -1.75 -12.58 5.15
C LYS A 178 -2.91 -12.06 5.99
N ILE A 179 -3.28 -10.82 5.74
CA ILE A 179 -4.47 -10.22 6.32
C ILE A 179 -5.60 -10.65 5.37
N LEU A 180 -6.17 -11.83 5.65
CA LEU A 180 -7.35 -12.36 4.98
C LEU A 180 -8.60 -11.76 5.61
#